data_AF-A0AAV5TM17-F1
#
_entry.id   AF-A0AAV5TM17-F1
#
_cell.length_a   1.000
_cell.length_b   1.000
_cell.length_c   1.000
_cell.angle_alpha   90.00
_cell.angle_beta   90.00
_cell.angle_gamma   90.00
#
_symmetry.space_group_name_H-M   'P 1'
#
loop_
_entity.id
_entity.type
_entity.pdbx_description
1 polymer ?
#
loop_
_entity_poly.entity_id
_entity_poly.type
_entity_poly.pdbx_seq_one_letter_code
_entity_poly.pdbx_strand_id
1 'polypeptide(L)'
;SEEEENPLEFNGNELDDMLEKACDSLYSLLKTTPLSTCPEQAKESVDLVRDLIRLDISKDTDTTPLLSQRDMTRRNLISDKAFGLAHLLCESRHSNGGMVVHTRLVMPRLLFFSWEGEVVPGSQSIPAVMSVARDMAISFLKNRLLLSTDQDELETIARLVPNIMARCPERSEYRHRVAQSALDLLVNLPKKISQAQLQLVYTFGLTTKGGLRSMTIEMIPTILKTMDLNQDLEEEDENKKSRREKKKGSDEDEDDEEGERKKRDKQNKGSDEEEEDEMNGSRRKKNKKKREGNDEDEDDEMNGRRKKERRRDEMVMMKKKRKRK
;
A
#
# COMPACT_ATOMS: atom_id res chain seq x y z
N SER A 1 47.89 -20.48 -13.28
CA SER A 1 48.08 -19.32 -12.39
C SER A 1 46.74 -19.10 -11.72
N GLU A 2 46.55 -19.77 -10.59
CA GLU A 2 45.46 -19.50 -9.68
C GLU A 2 45.84 -18.19 -8.99
N GLU A 3 45.19 -17.09 -9.36
CA GLU A 3 45.25 -15.86 -8.58
C GLU A 3 44.52 -16.15 -7.27
N GLU A 4 45.28 -16.40 -6.21
CA GLU A 4 44.79 -16.31 -4.84
C GLU A 4 44.28 -14.88 -4.65
N GLU A 5 42.96 -14.69 -4.78
CA GLU A 5 42.28 -13.49 -4.31
C GLU A 5 42.57 -13.39 -2.81
N ASN A 6 43.55 -12.56 -2.46
CA ASN A 6 43.80 -12.15 -1.08
C ASN A 6 42.48 -11.57 -0.55
N PRO A 7 41.87 -12.16 0.49
CA PRO A 7 40.70 -11.55 1.11
C PRO A 7 41.16 -10.19 1.63
N LEU A 8 40.50 -9.12 1.19
CA LEU A 8 40.74 -7.77 1.66
C LEU A 8 40.54 -7.75 3.19
N GLU A 9 41.63 -7.80 3.95
CA GLU A 9 41.60 -7.67 5.41
C GLU A 9 41.40 -6.20 5.75
N PHE A 10 40.14 -5.80 5.92
CA PHE A 10 39.80 -4.47 6.43
C PHE A 10 39.91 -4.46 7.96
N ASN A 11 40.54 -3.43 8.51
CA ASN A 11 40.44 -3.13 9.93
C ASN A 11 39.00 -2.67 10.24
N GLY A 12 38.40 -3.11 11.35
CA GLY A 12 37.01 -2.78 11.70
C GLY A 12 36.74 -1.27 11.71
N ASN A 13 37.68 -0.48 12.22
CA ASN A 13 37.56 0.99 12.24
C ASN A 13 37.60 1.61 10.84
N GLU A 14 38.31 0.99 9.89
CA GLU A 14 38.39 1.48 8.51
C GLU A 14 37.07 1.22 7.76
N LEU A 15 36.44 0.08 8.02
CA LEU A 15 35.15 -0.27 7.43
C LEU A 15 34.04 0.68 7.92
N ASP A 16 34.01 0.96 9.22
CA ASP A 16 33.07 1.92 9.80
C ASP A 16 33.27 3.32 9.19
N ASP A 17 34.51 3.82 9.14
CA ASP A 17 34.86 5.10 8.51
C ASP A 17 34.42 5.17 7.03
N MET A 18 34.61 4.09 6.27
CA MET A 18 34.19 4.02 4.87
C MET A 18 32.67 4.06 4.75
N LEU A 19 31.96 3.36 5.62
CA LEU A 19 30.50 3.32 5.63
C LEU A 19 29.89 4.67 6.00
N GLU A 20 30.49 5.38 6.96
CA GLU A 20 30.10 6.75 7.30
C GLU A 20 30.29 7.70 6.11
N LYS A 21 31.47 7.66 5.47
CA LYS A 21 31.76 8.47 4.27
C LYS A 21 30.81 8.14 3.12
N ALA A 22 30.42 6.88 2.97
CA ALA A 22 29.44 6.46 1.96
C ALA A 22 28.05 7.04 2.24
N CYS A 23 27.59 7.04 3.50
CA CYS A 23 26.33 7.67 3.88
C CYS A 23 26.34 9.18 3.63
N ASP A 24 27.44 9.86 3.95
CA ASP A 24 27.62 11.30 3.71
C ASP A 24 27.63 11.64 2.22
N SER A 25 28.31 10.81 1.42
CA SER A 25 28.36 10.93 -0.03
C SER A 25 26.98 10.71 -0.64
N LEU A 26 26.24 9.72 -0.17
CA LEU A 26 24.88 9.42 -0.62
C LEU A 26 23.92 10.56 -0.25
N TYR A 27 24.00 11.12 0.96
CA TYR A 27 23.22 12.29 1.33
C TYR A 27 23.47 13.46 0.37
N SER A 28 24.75 13.76 0.12
CA SER A 28 25.15 14.83 -0.78
C SER A 28 24.60 14.60 -2.19
N LEU A 29 24.73 13.37 -2.69
CA LEU A 29 24.20 12.96 -4.00
C LEU A 29 22.67 13.14 -4.08
N LEU A 30 21.91 12.69 -3.07
CA LEU A 30 20.45 12.82 -3.06
C LEU A 30 20.01 14.28 -2.99
N LYS A 31 20.75 15.13 -2.25
CA LYS A 31 20.46 16.57 -2.21
C LYS A 31 20.77 17.28 -3.53
N THR A 32 21.75 16.84 -4.31
CA THR A 32 22.11 17.50 -5.57
C THR A 32 21.38 16.92 -6.78
N THR A 33 21.14 15.62 -6.81
CA THR A 33 20.76 14.89 -8.03
C THR A 33 19.36 14.29 -7.89
N PRO A 34 18.37 14.76 -8.66
CA PRO A 34 17.05 14.11 -8.70
C PRO A 34 17.16 12.72 -9.32
N LEU A 35 16.43 11.75 -8.77
CA LEU A 35 16.41 10.37 -9.27
C LEU A 35 15.13 10.03 -10.05
N SER A 36 14.17 10.96 -10.15
CA SER A 36 12.90 10.74 -10.83
C SER A 36 13.04 10.41 -12.32
N THR A 37 14.10 10.88 -12.97
CA THR A 37 14.42 10.57 -14.38
C THR A 37 15.07 9.20 -14.57
N CYS A 38 15.49 8.57 -13.47
CA CYS A 38 16.35 7.40 -13.43
C CYS A 38 15.76 6.37 -12.44
N PRO A 39 14.61 5.75 -12.78
CA PRO A 39 13.84 4.96 -11.82
C PRO A 39 14.57 3.71 -11.32
N GLU A 40 15.48 3.13 -12.11
CA GLU A 40 16.31 2.02 -11.64
C GLU A 40 17.31 2.47 -10.58
N GLN A 41 17.97 3.61 -10.76
CA GLN A 41 18.86 4.19 -9.76
C GLN A 41 18.12 4.57 -8.47
N ALA A 42 16.86 5.03 -8.58
CA ALA A 42 16.02 5.26 -7.40
C ALA A 42 15.76 3.95 -6.64
N LYS A 43 15.46 2.85 -7.35
CA LYS A 43 15.26 1.53 -6.73
C LYS A 43 16.54 1.01 -6.09
N GLU A 44 17.66 1.08 -6.78
CA GLU A 44 18.98 0.66 -6.27
C GLU A 44 19.38 1.47 -5.04
N SER A 45 19.11 2.78 -5.03
CA SER A 45 19.36 3.64 -3.87
C SER A 45 18.50 3.22 -2.67
N VAL A 46 17.23 2.86 -2.89
CA VAL A 46 16.36 2.34 -1.82
C VAL A 46 16.82 0.96 -1.33
N ASP A 47 17.26 0.09 -2.23
CA ASP A 47 17.79 -1.22 -1.87
C ASP A 47 19.10 -1.10 -1.06
N LEU A 48 19.98 -0.15 -1.40
CA LEU A 48 21.15 0.20 -0.60
C LEU A 48 20.75 0.72 0.79
N VAL A 49 19.80 1.66 0.86
CA VAL A 49 19.31 2.18 2.15
C VAL A 49 18.69 1.07 3.01
N ARG A 50 17.94 0.14 2.41
CA ARG A 50 17.41 -1.05 3.09
C ARG A 50 18.55 -1.88 3.69
N ASP A 51 19.61 -2.11 2.94
CA ASP A 51 20.73 -2.92 3.38
C ASP A 51 21.54 -2.23 4.49
N LEU A 52 21.66 -0.89 4.44
CA LEU A 52 22.22 -0.09 5.54
C LEU A 52 21.40 -0.20 6.82
N ILE A 53 20.06 -0.11 6.73
CA ILE A 53 19.17 -0.28 7.89
C ILE A 53 19.38 -1.64 8.55
N ARG A 54 19.56 -2.71 7.76
CA ARG A 54 19.70 -4.07 8.27
C ARG A 54 20.91 -4.27 9.19
N LEU A 55 21.97 -3.46 9.04
CA LEU A 55 23.25 -3.68 9.73
C LEU A 55 23.13 -3.63 11.25
N ASP A 56 22.45 -2.62 11.78
CA ASP A 56 22.40 -2.34 13.21
C ASP A 56 21.01 -1.91 13.72
N ILE A 57 19.93 -2.24 12.98
CA ILE A 57 18.56 -1.90 13.40
C ILE A 57 18.24 -2.41 14.80
N SER A 58 17.69 -1.52 15.61
CA SER A 58 17.28 -1.79 16.97
C SER A 58 15.94 -1.13 17.29
N LYS A 59 15.44 -1.32 18.51
CA LYS A 59 14.20 -0.66 18.97
C LYS A 59 14.40 0.84 19.20
N ASP A 60 15.65 1.26 19.39
CA ASP A 60 16.04 2.63 19.68
C ASP A 60 16.49 3.37 18.42
N THR A 61 16.42 2.72 17.25
CA THR A 61 16.76 3.33 15.96
C THR A 61 15.92 4.58 15.70
N ASP A 62 16.59 5.68 15.41
CA ASP A 62 15.98 6.96 15.09
C ASP A 62 15.44 6.96 13.66
N THR A 63 14.13 7.15 13.53
CA THR A 63 13.41 7.17 12.26
C THR A 63 13.04 8.58 11.82
N THR A 64 13.54 9.63 12.48
CA THR A 64 13.23 11.03 12.15
C THR A 64 13.96 11.49 10.88
N PRO A 65 13.42 12.49 10.14
CA PRO A 65 14.08 13.04 8.96
C PRO A 65 15.41 13.73 9.29
N LEU A 66 16.32 13.73 8.33
CA LEU A 66 17.54 14.54 8.42
C LEU A 66 17.27 15.99 8.06
N LEU A 67 17.66 16.90 8.95
CA LEU A 67 17.51 18.33 8.72
C LEU A 67 18.74 18.96 8.05
N SER A 68 19.91 18.35 8.20
CA SER A 68 21.17 18.86 7.65
C SER A 68 22.25 17.78 7.57
N GLN A 69 23.35 18.06 6.86
CA GLN A 69 24.53 17.20 6.86
C GLN A 69 25.08 16.98 8.28
N ARG A 70 25.06 18.02 9.12
CA ARG A 70 25.53 17.93 10.52
C ARG A 70 24.66 16.98 11.35
N ASP A 71 23.38 16.89 11.02
CA ASP A 71 22.46 15.95 11.66
C ASP A 71 22.85 14.50 11.34
N MET A 72 23.26 14.22 10.09
CA MET A 72 23.78 12.92 9.68
C MET A 72 24.99 12.50 10.52
N THR A 73 25.98 13.39 10.65
CA THR A 73 27.21 13.12 11.40
C THR A 73 26.95 12.94 12.91
N ARG A 74 25.83 13.46 13.43
CA ARG A 74 25.47 13.31 14.85
C ARG A 74 24.83 11.96 15.19
N ARG A 75 24.28 11.28 14.18
CA ARG A 75 23.67 9.96 14.37
C ARG A 75 24.79 8.92 14.42
N ASN A 76 24.78 8.10 15.46
CA ASN A 76 25.84 7.11 15.66
C ASN A 76 25.54 5.80 14.91
N LEU A 77 24.27 5.38 14.89
CA LEU A 77 23.89 4.14 14.20
C LEU A 77 23.73 4.38 12.70
N ILE A 78 24.12 3.39 11.92
CA ILE A 78 23.97 3.41 10.46
C ILE A 78 22.50 3.35 10.09
N SER A 79 21.71 2.57 10.83
CA SER A 79 20.25 2.52 10.66
C SER A 79 19.58 3.89 10.86
N ASP A 80 20.02 4.69 11.84
CA ASP A 80 19.51 6.05 12.06
C ASP A 80 19.79 6.96 10.85
N LYS A 81 21.02 6.90 10.33
CA LYS A 81 21.44 7.62 9.12
C LYS A 81 20.61 7.18 7.91
N ALA A 82 20.41 5.87 7.77
CA ALA A 82 19.71 5.27 6.65
C ALA A 82 18.20 5.59 6.63
N PHE A 83 17.52 5.63 7.78
CA PHE A 83 16.14 6.15 7.83
C PHE A 83 16.07 7.63 7.45
N GLY A 84 17.06 8.41 7.87
CA GLY A 84 17.25 9.77 7.41
C GLY A 84 17.34 9.90 5.89
N LEU A 85 18.13 9.04 5.24
CA LEU A 85 18.24 8.95 3.78
C LEU A 85 16.93 8.48 3.13
N ALA A 86 16.20 7.55 3.75
CA ALA A 86 14.89 7.12 3.27
C ALA A 86 13.89 8.28 3.21
N HIS A 87 13.94 9.21 4.18
CA HIS A 87 13.12 10.44 4.14
C HIS A 87 13.43 11.30 2.92
N LEU A 88 14.70 11.42 2.53
CA LEU A 88 15.09 12.14 1.32
C LEU A 88 14.58 11.44 0.08
N LEU A 89 14.68 10.11 -0.01
CA LEU A 89 14.18 9.34 -1.15
C LEU A 89 12.66 9.40 -1.33
N CYS A 90 11.91 9.77 -0.28
CA CYS A 90 10.48 10.07 -0.37
C CYS A 90 10.17 11.45 -1.01
N GLU A 91 11.14 12.37 -1.11
CA GLU A 91 10.91 13.66 -1.76
C GLU A 91 10.53 13.45 -3.25
N SER A 92 9.59 14.25 -3.75
CA SER A 92 9.00 14.12 -5.11
C SER A 92 10.03 14.15 -6.25
N ARG A 93 11.19 14.77 -6.02
CA ARG A 93 12.34 14.77 -6.95
C ARG A 93 13.00 13.41 -7.15
N HIS A 94 12.75 12.43 -6.29
CA HIS A 94 13.31 11.08 -6.37
C HIS A 94 12.24 10.05 -6.71
N SER A 95 11.06 10.14 -6.10
CA SER A 95 9.97 9.20 -6.32
C SER A 95 8.63 9.89 -6.19
N ASN A 96 7.75 9.71 -7.18
CA ASN A 96 6.40 10.26 -7.12
C ASN A 96 5.65 9.66 -5.91
N GLY A 97 5.20 10.52 -4.99
CA GLY A 97 4.55 10.13 -3.74
C GLY A 97 5.36 9.15 -2.88
N GLY A 98 6.70 9.15 -2.97
CA GLY A 98 7.56 8.22 -2.21
C GLY A 98 7.37 6.74 -2.56
N MET A 99 6.73 6.44 -3.69
CA MET A 99 6.26 5.09 -4.05
C MET A 99 7.34 4.01 -4.01
N VAL A 100 8.56 4.31 -4.47
CA VAL A 100 9.67 3.33 -4.48
C VAL A 100 10.08 2.97 -3.05
N VAL A 101 10.16 3.95 -2.14
CA VAL A 101 10.46 3.72 -0.71
C VAL A 101 9.34 2.89 -0.08
N HIS A 102 8.08 3.29 -0.28
CA HIS A 102 6.95 2.61 0.34
C HIS A 102 6.81 1.16 -0.14
N THR A 103 7.07 0.89 -1.42
CA THR A 103 6.92 -0.46 -2.00
C THR A 103 8.10 -1.39 -1.70
N ARG A 104 9.34 -0.88 -1.69
CA ARG A 104 10.55 -1.72 -1.54
C ARG A 104 11.10 -1.78 -0.13
N LEU A 105 10.97 -0.70 0.64
CA LEU A 105 11.47 -0.64 2.00
C LEU A 105 10.35 -0.95 3.00
N VAL A 106 9.29 -0.15 2.99
CA VAL A 106 8.26 -0.15 4.05
C VAL A 106 7.35 -1.37 3.98
N MET A 107 6.71 -1.59 2.82
CA MET A 107 5.68 -2.61 2.67
C MET A 107 6.15 -4.03 3.00
N PRO A 108 7.36 -4.48 2.59
CA PRO A 108 7.85 -5.80 2.97
C PRO A 108 8.03 -5.96 4.48
N ARG A 109 8.40 -4.90 5.22
CA ARG A 109 8.50 -4.96 6.68
C ARG A 109 7.13 -5.08 7.34
N LEU A 110 6.13 -4.37 6.83
CA LEU A 110 4.75 -4.48 7.34
C LEU A 110 4.13 -5.87 7.13
N LEU A 111 4.60 -6.59 6.11
CA LEU A 111 4.24 -7.97 5.79
C LEU A 111 5.14 -9.03 6.45
N PHE A 112 6.14 -8.63 7.25
CA PHE A 112 7.13 -9.53 7.87
C PHE A 112 7.91 -10.38 6.86
N PHE A 113 8.27 -9.81 5.72
CA PHE A 113 9.16 -10.48 4.74
C PHE A 113 10.61 -10.43 5.21
N SER A 114 11.42 -11.38 4.76
CA SER A 114 12.88 -11.35 4.93
C SER A 114 13.50 -10.12 4.28
N TRP A 115 14.75 -9.81 4.61
CA TRP A 115 15.47 -8.69 3.99
C TRP A 115 15.68 -8.92 2.49
N GLU A 116 15.70 -10.18 2.08
CA GLU A 116 15.72 -10.66 0.69
C GLU A 116 14.33 -10.59 0.02
N GLY A 117 13.29 -10.19 0.74
CA GLY A 117 11.94 -10.00 0.22
C GLY A 117 11.09 -11.27 0.18
N GLU A 118 11.50 -12.33 0.87
CA GLU A 118 10.82 -13.62 0.87
C GLU A 118 9.85 -13.76 2.04
N VAL A 119 8.78 -14.52 1.84
CA VAL A 119 7.90 -14.93 2.95
C VAL A 119 8.65 -15.96 3.78
N VAL A 120 8.79 -15.71 5.07
CA VAL A 120 9.41 -16.67 5.99
C VAL A 120 8.61 -17.98 5.98
N PRO A 121 9.28 -19.15 5.87
CA PRO A 121 8.61 -20.43 5.75
C PRO A 121 7.60 -20.71 6.87
N GLY A 122 6.49 -21.37 6.50
CA GLY A 122 5.42 -21.72 7.45
C GLY A 122 5.86 -22.60 8.64
N SER A 123 7.02 -23.26 8.54
CA SER A 123 7.61 -24.07 9.60
C SER A 123 8.42 -23.27 10.63
N GLN A 124 8.67 -21.98 10.40
CA GLN A 124 9.49 -21.13 11.26
C GLN A 124 8.64 -20.06 11.96
N SER A 125 9.02 -19.69 13.19
CA SER A 125 8.47 -18.51 13.87
C SER A 125 9.03 -17.23 13.27
N ILE A 126 8.26 -16.13 13.32
CA ILE A 126 8.73 -14.82 12.87
C ILE A 126 9.90 -14.36 13.76
N PRO A 127 11.08 -14.08 13.20
CA PRO A 127 12.22 -13.57 13.97
C PRO A 127 11.91 -12.25 14.66
N ALA A 128 12.44 -12.05 15.87
CA ALA A 128 12.22 -10.83 16.66
C ALA A 128 12.67 -9.55 15.91
N VAL A 129 13.78 -9.63 15.16
CA VAL A 129 14.29 -8.51 14.34
C VAL A 129 13.29 -8.03 13.29
N MET A 130 12.41 -8.91 12.77
CA MET A 130 11.37 -8.49 11.83
C MET A 130 10.27 -7.69 12.50
N SER A 131 9.99 -7.96 13.78
CA SER A 131 9.06 -7.15 14.57
C SER A 131 9.65 -5.76 14.82
N VAL A 132 10.94 -5.69 15.14
CA VAL A 132 11.66 -4.40 15.25
C VAL A 132 11.61 -3.64 13.93
N ALA A 133 11.92 -4.28 12.81
CA ALA A 133 11.87 -3.65 11.49
C ALA A 133 10.47 -3.16 11.11
N ARG A 134 9.43 -3.91 11.46
CA ARG A 134 8.03 -3.49 11.29
C ARG A 134 7.72 -2.25 12.13
N ASP A 135 8.14 -2.22 13.39
CA ASP A 135 7.87 -1.10 14.29
C ASP A 135 8.60 0.17 13.83
N MET A 136 9.84 0.03 13.36
CA MET A 136 10.58 1.14 12.74
C MET A 136 9.92 1.62 11.44
N ALA A 137 9.39 0.71 10.62
CA ALA A 137 8.63 1.09 9.42
C ALA A 137 7.35 1.87 9.77
N ILE A 138 6.63 1.48 10.82
CA ILE A 138 5.47 2.23 11.32
C ILE A 138 5.90 3.60 11.86
N SER A 139 6.99 3.68 12.62
CA SER A 139 7.52 4.95 13.14
C SER A 139 7.92 5.91 12.01
N PHE A 140 8.62 5.40 11.01
CA PHE A 140 8.95 6.13 9.78
C PHE A 140 7.70 6.67 9.07
N LEU A 141 6.66 5.83 8.90
CA LEU A 141 5.41 6.27 8.29
C LEU A 141 4.70 7.36 9.10
N LYS A 142 4.70 7.28 10.44
CA LYS A 142 4.16 8.34 11.30
C LYS A 142 4.89 9.67 11.05
N ASN A 143 6.22 9.65 10.99
CA ASN A 143 7.01 10.83 10.67
C ASN A 143 6.63 11.38 9.27
N ARG A 144 6.48 10.51 8.26
CA ARG A 144 6.03 10.94 6.92
C ARG A 144 4.64 11.57 6.93
N LEU A 145 3.68 10.98 7.64
CA LEU A 145 2.31 11.51 7.74
C LEU A 145 2.25 12.88 8.45
N LEU A 146 3.17 13.16 9.37
CA LEU A 146 3.29 14.46 10.04
C LEU A 146 3.95 15.53 9.16
N LEU A 147 4.88 15.13 8.29
CA LEU A 147 5.70 16.05 7.48
C LEU A 147 5.09 16.30 6.09
N SER A 148 4.35 15.34 5.56
CA SER A 148 3.91 15.38 4.17
C SER A 148 2.75 16.34 3.99
N THR A 149 2.96 17.33 3.12
CA THR A 149 1.90 18.16 2.54
C THR A 149 1.49 17.68 1.14
N ASP A 150 2.14 16.62 0.65
CA ASP A 150 1.93 16.08 -0.69
C ASP A 150 0.80 15.05 -0.65
N GLN A 151 -0.29 15.37 -1.35
CA GLN A 151 -1.46 14.51 -1.40
C GLN A 151 -1.15 13.16 -2.08
N ASP A 152 -0.24 13.13 -3.06
CA ASP A 152 0.13 11.90 -3.75
C ASP A 152 0.89 10.93 -2.83
N GLU A 153 1.72 11.47 -1.93
CA GLU A 153 2.38 10.68 -0.90
C GLU A 153 1.38 10.16 0.14
N LEU A 154 0.49 11.01 0.64
CA LEU A 154 -0.55 10.60 1.60
C LEU A 154 -1.43 9.50 1.03
N GLU A 155 -1.83 9.59 -0.24
CA GLU A 155 -2.56 8.54 -0.94
C GLU A 155 -1.73 7.26 -1.08
N THR A 156 -0.45 7.38 -1.39
CA THR A 156 0.45 6.23 -1.52
C THR A 156 0.60 5.50 -0.19
N ILE A 157 0.78 6.22 0.91
CA ILE A 157 0.83 5.67 2.27
C ILE A 157 -0.52 5.01 2.61
N ALA A 158 -1.65 5.68 2.32
CA ALA A 158 -2.98 5.13 2.59
C ALA A 158 -3.24 3.81 1.86
N ARG A 159 -2.80 3.71 0.59
CA ARG A 159 -2.92 2.49 -0.22
C ARG A 159 -2.12 1.33 0.36
N LEU A 160 -1.19 1.53 1.29
CA LEU A 160 -0.51 0.42 1.96
C LEU A 160 -1.50 -0.44 2.76
N VAL A 161 -2.52 0.14 3.41
CA VAL A 161 -3.50 -0.62 4.21
C VAL A 161 -4.16 -1.74 3.40
N PRO A 162 -4.87 -1.46 2.29
CA PRO A 162 -5.51 -2.52 1.50
C PRO A 162 -4.48 -3.44 0.83
N ASN A 163 -3.30 -2.92 0.48
CA ASN A 163 -2.24 -3.70 -0.14
C ASN A 163 -1.61 -4.72 0.83
N ILE A 164 -1.51 -4.38 2.12
CA ILE A 164 -1.07 -5.27 3.21
C ILE A 164 -2.10 -6.37 3.39
N MET A 165 -3.38 -6.00 3.50
CA MET A 165 -4.47 -6.97 3.64
C MET A 165 -4.51 -7.96 2.48
N ALA A 166 -4.46 -7.45 1.24
CA ALA A 166 -4.51 -8.28 0.03
C ALA A 166 -3.35 -9.27 -0.12
N ARG A 167 -2.20 -9.01 0.52
CA ARG A 167 -0.99 -9.85 0.46
C ARG A 167 -0.72 -10.61 1.76
N CYS A 168 -1.67 -10.58 2.70
CA CYS A 168 -1.52 -11.28 3.97
C CYS A 168 -1.42 -12.80 3.75
N PRO A 169 -0.41 -13.49 4.32
CA PRO A 169 -0.36 -14.94 4.31
C PRO A 169 -1.55 -15.56 5.08
N GLU A 170 -2.05 -16.71 4.63
CA GLU A 170 -3.20 -17.41 5.24
C GLU A 170 -2.91 -17.99 6.65
N ARG A 171 -1.64 -18.10 7.04
CA ARG A 171 -1.23 -18.63 8.36
C ARG A 171 -1.70 -17.69 9.48
N SER A 172 -2.38 -18.25 10.49
CA SER A 172 -2.99 -17.49 11.59
C SER A 172 -2.03 -16.56 12.34
N GLU A 173 -0.84 -17.05 12.71
CA GLU A 173 0.17 -16.23 13.40
C GLU A 173 0.62 -15.03 12.56
N TYR A 174 0.81 -15.22 11.24
CA TYR A 174 1.16 -14.12 10.33
C TYR A 174 -0.01 -13.16 10.19
N ARG A 175 -1.21 -13.69 9.98
CA ARG A 175 -2.40 -12.88 9.79
C ARG A 175 -2.63 -11.94 10.96
N HIS A 176 -2.47 -12.41 12.20
CA HIS A 176 -2.60 -11.55 13.36
C HIS A 176 -1.59 -10.40 13.38
N ARG A 177 -0.31 -10.69 13.09
CA ARG A 177 0.73 -9.65 13.08
C ARG A 177 0.58 -8.67 11.91
N VAL A 178 0.23 -9.16 10.73
CA VAL A 178 -0.02 -8.35 9.54
C VAL A 178 -1.28 -7.49 9.73
N ALA A 179 -2.32 -8.02 10.41
CA ALA A 179 -3.50 -7.26 10.81
C ALA A 179 -3.10 -6.12 11.76
N GLN A 180 -2.23 -6.37 12.72
CA GLN A 180 -1.72 -5.33 13.59
C GLN A 180 -0.93 -4.26 12.81
N SER A 181 -0.12 -4.62 11.81
CA SER A 181 0.53 -3.66 10.89
C SER A 181 -0.46 -2.79 10.13
N ALA A 182 -1.51 -3.39 9.58
CA ALA A 182 -2.56 -2.65 8.87
C ALA A 182 -3.33 -1.71 9.82
N LEU A 183 -3.66 -2.17 11.03
CA LEU A 183 -4.31 -1.37 12.07
C LEU A 183 -3.46 -0.19 12.51
N ASP A 184 -2.20 -0.43 12.89
CA ASP A 184 -1.32 0.63 13.37
C ASP A 184 -1.12 1.70 12.30
N LEU A 185 -1.06 1.34 11.02
CA LEU A 185 -1.06 2.34 9.96
C LEU A 185 -2.40 3.07 9.88
N LEU A 186 -3.51 2.33 9.81
CA LEU A 186 -4.86 2.87 9.65
C LEU A 186 -5.22 3.92 10.72
N VAL A 187 -4.88 3.66 11.98
CA VAL A 187 -5.17 4.57 13.10
C VAL A 187 -4.30 5.83 13.11
N ASN A 188 -3.19 5.83 12.37
CA ASN A 188 -2.32 7.01 12.25
C ASN A 188 -2.59 7.82 10.98
N LEU A 189 -3.41 7.32 10.04
CA LEU A 189 -3.80 8.08 8.86
C LEU A 189 -4.66 9.30 9.25
N PRO A 190 -4.58 10.40 8.49
CA PRO A 190 -5.50 11.52 8.63
C PRO A 190 -6.97 11.06 8.55
N LYS A 191 -7.83 11.59 9.43
CA LYS A 191 -9.22 11.12 9.63
C LYS A 191 -9.97 10.90 8.31
N LYS A 192 -10.01 11.90 7.43
CA LYS A 192 -10.68 11.82 6.11
C LYS A 192 -10.18 10.65 5.25
N ILE A 193 -8.88 10.42 5.24
CA ILE A 193 -8.25 9.33 4.46
C ILE A 193 -8.52 7.98 5.12
N SER A 194 -8.43 7.92 6.45
CA SER A 194 -8.68 6.71 7.24
C SER A 194 -10.09 6.16 7.03
N GLN A 195 -11.10 7.04 6.91
CA GLN A 195 -12.49 6.67 6.65
C GLN A 195 -12.67 6.01 5.28
N ALA A 196 -12.01 6.55 4.24
CA ALA A 196 -12.02 5.92 2.93
C ALA A 196 -11.37 4.53 2.97
N GLN A 197 -10.29 4.36 3.73
CA GLN A 197 -9.65 3.05 3.90
C GLN A 197 -10.53 2.08 4.71
N LEU A 198 -11.28 2.56 5.72
CA LEU A 198 -12.24 1.74 6.47
C LEU A 198 -13.32 1.14 5.57
N GLN A 199 -13.80 1.88 4.56
CA GLN A 199 -14.75 1.34 3.58
C GLN A 199 -14.16 0.17 2.77
N LEU A 200 -12.87 0.24 2.44
CA LEU A 200 -12.17 -0.88 1.79
C LEU A 200 -12.00 -2.07 2.74
N VAL A 201 -11.65 -1.83 4.02
CA VAL A 201 -11.57 -2.87 5.06
C VAL A 201 -12.92 -3.58 5.22
N TYR A 202 -14.02 -2.81 5.26
CA TYR A 202 -15.38 -3.35 5.29
C TYR A 202 -15.67 -4.22 4.07
N THR A 203 -15.31 -3.73 2.87
CA THR A 203 -15.47 -4.49 1.62
C THR A 203 -14.70 -5.82 1.68
N PHE A 204 -13.49 -5.86 2.24
CA PHE A 204 -12.76 -7.12 2.45
C PHE A 204 -13.47 -8.09 3.39
N GLY A 205 -14.14 -7.57 4.42
CA GLY A 205 -14.98 -8.38 5.33
C GLY A 205 -16.16 -9.05 4.64
N LEU A 206 -16.65 -8.49 3.52
CA LEU A 206 -17.74 -9.07 2.74
C LEU A 206 -17.26 -10.09 1.68
N THR A 207 -15.96 -10.25 1.49
CA THR A 207 -15.42 -11.15 0.46
C THR A 207 -15.61 -12.62 0.82
N THR A 208 -15.68 -13.48 -0.19
CA THR A 208 -15.68 -14.95 -0.03
C THR A 208 -14.30 -15.52 0.33
N LYS A 209 -13.23 -14.72 0.21
CA LYS A 209 -11.88 -15.11 0.57
C LYS A 209 -11.74 -15.18 2.09
N GLY A 210 -11.68 -16.41 2.61
CA GLY A 210 -11.66 -16.69 4.05
C GLY A 210 -10.58 -15.95 4.84
N GLY A 211 -9.35 -15.84 4.30
CA GLY A 211 -8.24 -15.14 4.96
C GLY A 211 -8.50 -13.65 5.17
N LEU A 212 -8.96 -12.95 4.12
CA LEU A 212 -9.30 -11.52 4.18
C LEU A 212 -10.44 -11.25 5.16
N ARG A 213 -11.51 -12.06 5.09
CA ARG A 213 -12.64 -11.95 6.01
C ARG A 213 -12.20 -12.16 7.46
N SER A 214 -11.39 -13.18 7.71
CA SER A 214 -10.88 -13.47 9.06
C SER A 214 -10.00 -12.34 9.59
N MET A 215 -9.12 -11.79 8.75
CA MET A 215 -8.29 -10.65 9.08
C MET A 215 -9.14 -9.41 9.43
N THR A 216 -10.15 -9.09 8.62
CA THR A 216 -11.07 -7.98 8.90
C THR A 216 -11.78 -8.19 10.25
N ILE A 217 -12.26 -9.40 10.55
CA ILE A 217 -12.90 -9.71 11.84
C ILE A 217 -11.95 -9.47 13.02
N GLU A 218 -10.68 -9.87 12.89
CA GLU A 218 -9.66 -9.64 13.92
C GLU A 218 -9.37 -8.14 14.14
N MET A 219 -9.56 -7.30 13.12
CA MET A 219 -9.32 -5.86 13.20
C MET A 219 -10.46 -5.06 13.86
N ILE A 220 -11.71 -5.55 13.77
CA ILE A 220 -12.91 -4.83 14.22
C ILE A 220 -12.82 -4.36 15.69
N PRO A 221 -12.44 -5.20 16.68
CA PRO A 221 -12.43 -4.76 18.07
C PRO A 221 -11.50 -3.57 18.31
N THR A 222 -10.33 -3.55 17.66
CA THR A 222 -9.38 -2.45 17.75
C THR A 222 -9.92 -1.21 17.07
N ILE A 223 -10.47 -1.33 15.85
CA ILE A 223 -11.08 -0.21 15.12
C ILE A 223 -12.15 0.48 15.97
N LEU A 224 -13.08 -0.29 16.55
CA LEU A 224 -14.16 0.22 17.38
C LEU A 224 -13.65 0.89 18.67
N LYS A 225 -12.48 0.48 19.17
CA LYS A 225 -11.88 1.05 20.39
C LYS A 225 -11.07 2.31 20.12
N THR A 226 -10.37 2.38 18.99
CA THR A 226 -9.35 3.41 18.72
C THR A 226 -9.83 4.52 17.79
N MET A 227 -10.78 4.23 16.91
CA MET A 227 -11.26 5.21 15.94
C MET A 227 -12.55 5.83 16.45
N ASP A 228 -12.56 7.16 16.58
CA ASP A 228 -13.77 7.90 16.91
C ASP A 228 -14.65 8.01 15.66
N LEU A 229 -15.57 7.06 15.52
CA LEU A 229 -16.48 6.95 14.39
C LEU A 229 -17.67 7.92 14.48
N ASN A 230 -17.82 8.67 15.58
CA ASN A 230 -19.04 9.43 15.89
C ASN A 230 -18.94 10.94 15.62
N GLN A 231 -17.74 11.51 15.54
CA GLN A 231 -17.55 12.98 15.48
C GLN A 231 -18.11 13.68 14.24
N ASP A 232 -18.25 13.00 13.10
CA ASP A 232 -18.74 13.66 11.86
C ASP A 232 -20.23 14.00 11.93
N LEU A 233 -20.99 13.31 12.79
CA LEU A 233 -22.39 13.63 13.04
C LEU A 233 -22.52 14.95 13.83
N GLU A 234 -21.55 15.27 14.69
CA GLU A 234 -21.57 16.47 15.52
C GLU A 234 -21.14 17.72 14.72
N GLU A 235 -20.11 17.62 13.88
CA GLU A 235 -19.64 18.75 13.04
C GLU A 235 -20.67 19.15 11.96
N GLU A 236 -21.39 18.18 11.38
CA GLU A 236 -22.50 18.48 10.47
C GLU A 236 -23.68 19.15 11.18
N ASP A 237 -23.98 18.75 12.41
CA ASP A 237 -25.08 19.31 13.19
C ASP A 237 -24.76 20.73 13.68
N GLU A 238 -23.51 21.03 14.03
CA GLU A 238 -23.08 22.40 14.35
C GLU A 238 -23.10 23.32 13.12
N ASN A 239 -22.66 22.83 11.96
CA ASN A 239 -22.77 23.60 10.70
C ASN A 239 -24.21 23.81 10.24
N LYS A 240 -25.13 22.87 10.52
CA LYS A 240 -26.57 23.04 10.28
C LYS A 240 -27.21 24.02 11.26
N LYS A 241 -26.78 24.04 12.53
CA LYS A 241 -27.23 25.01 13.54
C LYS A 241 -26.77 26.44 13.21
N SER A 242 -25.51 26.63 12.86
CA SER A 242 -24.97 27.96 12.51
C SER A 242 -25.59 28.53 11.21
N ARG A 243 -25.95 27.68 10.25
CA ARG A 243 -26.75 28.08 9.07
C ARG A 243 -28.19 28.48 9.40
N ARG A 244 -28.81 27.85 10.41
CA ARG A 244 -30.17 28.20 10.86
C ARG A 244 -30.21 29.51 11.64
N GLU A 245 -29.15 29.84 12.38
CA GLU A 245 -29.07 31.11 13.12
C GLU A 245 -28.81 32.31 12.20
N LYS A 246 -27.96 32.17 11.17
CA LYS A 246 -27.74 33.24 10.18
C LYS A 246 -28.97 33.58 9.32
N LYS A 247 -29.93 32.66 9.16
CA LYS A 247 -31.15 32.89 8.36
C LYS A 247 -32.28 33.57 9.14
N LYS A 248 -32.11 33.82 10.46
CA LYS A 248 -33.10 34.51 11.31
C LYS A 248 -32.79 35.99 11.57
N GLY A 249 -31.73 36.54 10.98
CA GLY A 249 -31.32 37.94 11.18
C GLY A 249 -31.32 38.80 9.93
N SER A 250 -32.11 38.46 8.90
CA SER A 250 -32.08 39.11 7.57
C SER A 250 -33.48 39.24 6.94
N ASP A 251 -34.53 39.35 7.76
CA ASP A 251 -35.91 39.60 7.28
C ASP A 251 -36.48 40.88 7.95
N GLU A 252 -35.69 41.94 8.03
CA GLU A 252 -36.21 43.29 8.23
C GLU A 252 -35.56 44.20 7.17
N ASP A 253 -36.43 44.89 6.44
CA ASP A 253 -36.20 45.89 5.39
C ASP A 253 -35.96 45.37 3.97
N GLU A 254 -37.04 45.27 3.19
CA GLU A 254 -37.15 45.96 1.90
C GLU A 254 -38.61 45.96 1.40
N ASP A 255 -39.23 47.13 1.56
CA ASP A 255 -40.53 47.51 1.00
C ASP A 255 -40.48 47.63 -0.54
N ASP A 256 -41.56 47.15 -1.15
CA ASP A 256 -42.30 47.68 -2.30
C ASP A 256 -41.56 48.39 -3.45
N GLU A 257 -41.63 47.80 -4.66
CA GLU A 257 -42.27 48.49 -5.78
C GLU A 257 -42.66 47.56 -6.94
N GLU A 258 -43.91 47.75 -7.41
CA GLU A 258 -44.61 47.04 -8.48
C GLU A 258 -44.03 47.27 -9.88
N GLY A 259 -44.22 46.29 -10.78
CA GLY A 259 -43.86 46.44 -12.20
C GLY A 259 -44.45 45.40 -13.14
N GLU A 260 -45.70 45.64 -13.53
CA GLU A 260 -46.56 44.94 -14.49
C GLU A 260 -45.94 44.45 -15.85
N ARG A 261 -46.59 43.39 -16.38
CA ARG A 261 -46.95 43.13 -17.82
C ARG A 261 -45.87 42.69 -18.82
N LYS A 262 -46.05 41.51 -19.47
CA LYS A 262 -46.92 41.26 -20.65
C LYS A 262 -46.57 39.95 -21.40
N LYS A 263 -47.64 39.28 -21.85
CA LYS A 263 -47.74 38.20 -22.84
C LYS A 263 -47.04 38.51 -24.18
N ARG A 264 -46.55 37.48 -24.90
CA ARG A 264 -47.11 37.04 -26.21
C ARG A 264 -46.35 35.90 -26.89
N ASP A 265 -47.17 35.10 -27.59
CA ASP A 265 -46.91 33.98 -28.49
C ASP A 265 -46.07 34.29 -29.74
N LYS A 266 -45.45 33.25 -30.34
CA LYS A 266 -45.66 32.76 -31.72
C LYS A 266 -44.61 31.69 -32.08
N GLN A 267 -45.02 30.47 -32.49
CA GLN A 267 -45.16 29.99 -33.89
C GLN A 267 -43.85 30.06 -34.71
N ASN A 268 -43.48 29.14 -35.60
CA ASN A 268 -43.96 27.86 -36.15
C ASN A 268 -43.01 27.57 -37.35
N LYS A 269 -43.01 26.32 -37.87
CA LYS A 269 -42.49 25.84 -39.18
C LYS A 269 -40.96 25.74 -39.33
N GLY A 270 -40.35 24.65 -39.79
CA GLY A 270 -40.85 23.53 -40.61
C GLY A 270 -40.36 23.67 -42.06
N SER A 271 -39.58 22.68 -42.53
CA SER A 271 -39.32 22.24 -43.93
C SER A 271 -38.07 21.35 -43.88
N ASP A 272 -38.14 20.03 -44.11
CA ASP A 272 -38.23 19.32 -45.43
C ASP A 272 -36.99 19.61 -46.31
N GLU A 273 -36.30 18.66 -46.92
CA GLU A 273 -36.60 17.27 -47.30
C GLU A 273 -35.30 16.61 -47.83
N GLU A 274 -35.24 15.26 -47.73
CA GLU A 274 -34.74 14.30 -48.75
C GLU A 274 -33.24 14.31 -49.17
N GLU A 275 -32.57 13.19 -49.50
CA GLU A 275 -32.95 11.89 -50.06
C GLU A 275 -31.74 10.92 -49.84
N GLU A 276 -31.98 9.70 -49.36
CA GLU A 276 -31.76 8.42 -50.08
C GLU A 276 -30.30 7.94 -50.24
N ASP A 277 -29.96 6.82 -49.58
CA ASP A 277 -29.71 5.58 -50.33
C ASP A 277 -29.67 4.32 -49.44
N GLU A 278 -30.57 3.41 -49.82
CA GLU A 278 -30.60 1.94 -49.76
C GLU A 278 -29.24 1.21 -49.60
N MET A 279 -29.08 -0.04 -49.15
CA MET A 279 -29.96 -1.17 -48.84
C MET A 279 -29.12 -2.27 -48.13
N ASN A 280 -29.83 -3.31 -47.65
CA ASN A 280 -29.39 -4.64 -47.23
C ASN A 280 -28.76 -4.79 -45.83
N GLY A 281 -29.38 -5.44 -44.83
CA GLY A 281 -30.54 -6.34 -44.81
C GLY A 281 -30.10 -7.80 -44.70
N SER A 282 -30.26 -8.40 -43.51
CA SER A 282 -30.62 -9.82 -43.25
C SER A 282 -30.56 -10.09 -41.73
N ARG A 283 -31.65 -9.89 -40.98
CA ARG A 283 -32.73 -10.84 -40.66
C ARG A 283 -32.36 -12.02 -39.74
N ARG A 284 -32.96 -11.93 -38.54
CA ARG A 284 -33.73 -12.97 -37.81
C ARG A 284 -32.90 -14.14 -37.23
N LYS A 285 -33.07 -14.57 -35.98
CA LYS A 285 -34.33 -14.92 -35.32
C LYS A 285 -34.09 -15.14 -33.81
N LYS A 286 -35.09 -14.78 -33.01
CA LYS A 286 -35.26 -15.07 -31.58
C LYS A 286 -35.06 -16.57 -31.26
N ASN A 287 -34.49 -16.86 -30.08
CA ASN A 287 -35.12 -17.81 -29.17
C ASN A 287 -34.75 -17.58 -27.70
N LYS A 288 -35.79 -17.57 -26.87
CA LYS A 288 -35.80 -17.41 -25.41
C LYS A 288 -35.98 -18.81 -24.83
N LYS A 289 -35.07 -19.27 -23.97
CA LYS A 289 -35.35 -20.41 -23.08
C LYS A 289 -34.57 -20.31 -21.76
N LYS A 290 -35.33 -20.05 -20.69
CA LYS A 290 -34.99 -20.34 -19.29
C LYS A 290 -34.62 -21.83 -19.15
N ARG A 291 -33.58 -22.14 -18.37
CA ARG A 291 -33.53 -23.32 -17.51
C ARG A 291 -32.44 -23.17 -16.44
N GLU A 292 -32.86 -23.38 -15.21
CA GLU A 292 -32.07 -23.60 -14.00
C GLU A 292 -31.41 -24.98 -14.05
N GLY A 293 -30.26 -25.15 -13.36
CA GLY A 293 -29.86 -26.43 -12.75
C GLY A 293 -28.50 -27.01 -13.15
N ASN A 294 -27.70 -27.28 -12.12
CA ASN A 294 -26.54 -28.18 -11.97
C ASN A 294 -25.16 -27.77 -12.49
N ASP A 295 -24.36 -27.22 -11.56
CA ASP A 295 -22.88 -27.24 -11.58
C ASP A 295 -22.40 -28.01 -10.32
N GLU A 296 -22.43 -29.34 -10.40
CA GLU A 296 -21.64 -30.25 -9.56
C GLU A 296 -21.08 -31.27 -10.55
N ASP A 297 -19.78 -31.20 -10.91
CA ASP A 297 -18.98 -32.30 -11.52
C ASP A 297 -17.56 -31.88 -12.01
N GLU A 298 -16.86 -30.93 -11.37
CA GLU A 298 -15.45 -30.57 -11.76
C GLU A 298 -14.36 -31.02 -10.78
N ASP A 299 -14.70 -31.58 -9.61
CA ASP A 299 -13.71 -31.92 -8.57
C ASP A 299 -13.10 -33.33 -8.67
N ASP A 300 -13.65 -34.23 -9.49
CA ASP A 300 -13.17 -35.62 -9.56
C ASP A 300 -12.03 -35.87 -10.58
N GLU A 301 -11.81 -34.98 -11.56
CA GLU A 301 -10.72 -35.17 -12.52
C GLU A 301 -9.33 -34.81 -11.97
N MET A 302 -9.24 -33.90 -10.99
CA MET A 302 -7.95 -33.45 -10.46
C MET A 302 -7.28 -34.49 -9.54
N ASN A 303 -8.06 -35.34 -8.86
CA ASN A 303 -7.56 -36.41 -8.00
C ASN A 303 -6.98 -37.59 -8.79
N GLY A 304 -7.49 -37.87 -10.00
CA GLY A 304 -6.97 -38.92 -10.87
C GLY A 304 -5.55 -38.65 -11.36
N ARG A 305 -5.22 -37.40 -11.71
CA ARG A 305 -3.90 -37.02 -12.22
C ARG A 305 -2.82 -37.11 -11.14
N ARG A 306 -3.08 -36.64 -9.91
CA ARG A 306 -2.14 -36.72 -8.78
C ARG A 306 -1.80 -38.16 -8.37
N LYS A 307 -2.76 -39.09 -8.47
CA LYS A 307 -2.53 -40.51 -8.14
C LYS A 307 -1.65 -41.23 -9.19
N LYS A 308 -1.74 -40.80 -10.46
CA LYS A 308 -0.94 -41.37 -11.57
C LYS A 308 0.51 -40.88 -11.54
N GLU A 309 0.75 -39.65 -11.12
CA GLU A 309 2.08 -39.06 -10.99
C GLU A 309 2.89 -39.69 -9.83
N ARG A 310 2.27 -39.85 -8.65
CA ARG A 310 2.90 -40.55 -7.51
C ARG A 310 3.34 -41.99 -7.82
N ARG A 311 2.54 -42.73 -8.60
CA ARG A 311 2.89 -44.09 -9.03
C ARG A 311 4.07 -44.13 -10.01
N ARG A 312 4.27 -43.07 -10.80
CA ARG A 312 5.38 -42.97 -11.74
C ARG A 312 6.70 -42.74 -11.00
N ASP A 313 6.68 -41.87 -10.00
CA ASP A 313 7.86 -41.55 -9.19
C ASP A 313 8.32 -42.72 -8.31
N GLU A 314 7.38 -43.47 -7.72
CA GLU A 314 7.71 -44.71 -6.99
C GLU A 314 8.40 -45.75 -7.87
N MET A 315 7.93 -45.92 -9.11
CA MET A 315 8.54 -46.86 -10.06
C MET A 315 9.96 -46.44 -10.47
N VAL A 316 10.21 -45.14 -10.62
CA VAL A 316 11.55 -44.60 -10.92
C VAL A 316 12.49 -44.82 -9.74
N MET A 317 12.03 -44.61 -8.50
CA MET A 317 12.83 -44.88 -7.30
C MET A 317 13.16 -46.36 -7.13
N MET A 318 12.21 -47.27 -7.38
CA MET A 318 12.48 -48.72 -7.32
C MET A 318 13.50 -49.16 -8.38
N LYS A 319 13.43 -48.61 -9.60
CA LYS A 319 14.42 -48.91 -10.65
C LYS A 319 15.82 -48.38 -10.29
N LYS A 320 15.93 -47.21 -9.65
CA LYS A 320 17.22 -46.69 -9.14
C LYS A 320 17.79 -47.56 -8.01
N LYS A 321 16.96 -48.08 -7.11
CA LYS A 321 17.40 -49.00 -6.03
C LYS A 321 17.89 -50.35 -6.56
N ARG A 322 17.31 -50.86 -7.65
CA ARG A 322 17.75 -52.12 -8.28
C ARG A 322 19.06 -52.01 -9.09
N LYS A 323 19.47 -50.81 -9.50
CA LYS A 323 20.75 -50.59 -10.20
C LYS A 323 21.94 -50.32 -9.25
N ARG A 324 21.70 -50.22 -7.94
CA ARG A 324 22.72 -49.97 -6.91
C ARG A 324 23.04 -51.21 -6.06
N LYS A 325 22.43 -52.35 -6.38
CA LYS A 325 22.79 -53.67 -5.88
C LYS A 325 23.36 -54.48 -7.03
#